data_AF-A0AAE0UK85-F1
#
_entry.id   AF-A0AAE0UK85-F1
#
_cell.length_a   1.000
_cell.length_b   1.000
_cell.length_c   1.000
_cell.angle_alpha   90.00
_cell.angle_beta   90.00
_cell.angle_gamma   90.00
#
_symmetry.space_group_name_H-M   'P 1'
#
loop_
_entity.id
_entity.type
_entity.pdbx_description
1 polymer ?
#
loop_
_entity_poly.entity_id
_entity_poly.type
_entity_poly.pdbx_seq_one_letter_code
_entity_poly.pdbx_strand_id
1 'polypeptide(L)'
;MDQLSEEVRQESPWTMMFADDIVICSESREQVEENLERWRFALERRGMKVSGSKTEYMCVNEREGSGTVRLQGEEVKKVQEFKYLGSTVQSNGECEKEVKKRVQAAMAKCPVVSRFTWRTNYLLLLVICACVIVWIMSLSESHVKTHEQVTTSAEAQTTNENEDERVVERMPKDLCPEKSPLLRGAMRLEFRPSLTLEQVEEENRGVSEGQYEPEECKARQNVAILIPHRNREKHLMYLLHHLHPFLQRQQLHYAIYIIHQAGDATFNRAKLLNIGYLEALKNFNWDCFIFHDVDLVPENDHNLYMCAKQPKHLVVGRNSTGYKLRYNGYFGGVTAMSKEQFAKVNGFPNTYWGWGGEDDDLRLRVQLQGMKVVRPPADVARYTMVFHKRDSGNEVNKDRMRLLGQTPKMWRKDGLNSCTYKTLSVERPALYINITVDISPNTH
;
A
#
# COMPACT_ATOMS: atom_id res chain seq x y z
N MET A 1 -5.80 -26.76 -20.14
CA MET A 1 -6.36 -25.42 -20.42
C MET A 1 -5.30 -24.34 -20.41
N ASP A 2 -4.48 -24.18 -19.36
CA ASP A 2 -3.49 -23.09 -19.29
C ASP A 2 -2.51 -23.02 -20.49
N GLN A 3 -1.87 -24.13 -20.88
CA GLN A 3 -1.03 -24.19 -22.10
C GLN A 3 -1.83 -24.06 -23.42
N LEU A 4 -3.11 -24.40 -23.42
CA LEU A 4 -3.96 -24.35 -24.63
C LEU A 4 -4.46 -22.94 -24.92
N SER A 5 -4.36 -22.04 -23.94
CA SER A 5 -4.94 -20.70 -23.92
C SER A 5 -3.92 -19.56 -23.98
N GLU A 6 -2.62 -19.86 -23.88
CA GLU A 6 -1.54 -18.88 -23.69
C GLU A 6 -1.54 -17.75 -24.73
N GLU A 7 -1.94 -18.05 -25.97
CA GLU A 7 -1.97 -17.10 -27.09
C GLU A 7 -3.23 -16.21 -27.14
N VAL A 8 -4.32 -16.62 -26.49
CA VAL A 8 -5.64 -15.94 -26.56
C VAL A 8 -6.14 -15.44 -25.21
N ARG A 9 -5.46 -15.82 -24.13
CA ARG A 9 -5.83 -15.49 -22.76
C ARG A 9 -5.55 -14.03 -22.45
N GLN A 10 -6.59 -13.33 -22.05
CA GLN A 10 -6.49 -12.00 -21.47
C GLN A 10 -6.52 -12.10 -19.94
N GLU A 11 -6.02 -11.08 -19.25
CA GLU A 11 -6.01 -11.08 -17.78
C GLU A 11 -7.42 -10.87 -17.22
N SER A 12 -7.68 -11.38 -16.01
CA SER A 12 -8.95 -11.17 -15.31
C SER A 12 -9.25 -9.66 -15.17
N PRO A 13 -10.49 -9.20 -15.44
CA PRO A 13 -11.71 -9.99 -15.62
C PRO A 13 -12.02 -10.41 -17.07
N TRP A 14 -11.20 -10.03 -18.05
CA TRP A 14 -11.48 -10.17 -19.48
C TRP A 14 -11.48 -11.64 -19.95
N THR A 15 -10.70 -12.50 -19.32
CA THR A 15 -10.83 -13.95 -19.46
C THR A 15 -10.69 -14.63 -18.11
N MET A 16 -11.75 -15.32 -17.68
CA MET A 16 -11.74 -16.17 -16.49
C MET A 16 -11.98 -17.62 -16.92
N MET A 17 -11.11 -18.52 -16.45
CA MET A 17 -11.20 -19.94 -16.80
C MET A 17 -11.13 -20.77 -15.54
N PHE A 18 -11.98 -21.79 -15.48
CA PHE A 18 -11.91 -22.79 -14.44
C PHE A 18 -12.44 -24.12 -14.96
N ALA A 19 -11.63 -25.17 -14.84
CA ALA A 19 -11.92 -26.49 -15.40
C ALA A 19 -12.30 -26.41 -16.90
N ASP A 20 -13.54 -26.71 -17.23
CA ASP A 20 -14.13 -26.70 -18.58
C ASP A 20 -14.88 -25.40 -18.93
N ASP A 21 -15.09 -24.51 -17.96
CA ASP A 21 -15.80 -23.24 -18.16
C ASP A 21 -14.84 -22.09 -18.50
N ILE A 22 -15.14 -21.37 -19.59
CA ILE A 22 -14.43 -20.17 -20.04
C ILE A 22 -15.42 -19.01 -20.08
N VAL A 23 -15.10 -17.93 -19.37
CA VAL A 23 -15.84 -16.67 -19.41
C VAL A 23 -14.97 -15.63 -20.12
N ILE A 24 -15.55 -15.03 -21.15
CA ILE A 24 -14.94 -13.94 -21.93
C ILE A 24 -15.75 -12.68 -21.66
N CYS A 25 -15.08 -11.58 -21.32
CA CYS A 25 -15.69 -10.28 -21.13
C CYS A 25 -15.05 -9.28 -22.09
N SER A 26 -15.85 -8.40 -22.69
CA SER A 26 -15.39 -7.28 -23.50
C SER A 26 -16.31 -6.07 -23.31
N GLU A 27 -15.85 -4.89 -23.73
CA GLU A 27 -16.61 -3.64 -23.57
C GLU A 27 -17.62 -3.41 -24.70
N SER A 28 -17.45 -4.08 -25.85
CA SER A 28 -18.39 -4.02 -26.97
C SER A 28 -18.79 -5.39 -27.48
N ARG A 29 -19.95 -5.46 -28.13
CA ARG A 29 -20.48 -6.68 -28.75
C ARG A 29 -19.53 -7.23 -29.82
N GLU A 30 -19.00 -6.36 -30.66
CA GLU A 30 -18.09 -6.70 -31.75
C GLU A 30 -16.81 -7.33 -31.20
N GLN A 31 -16.29 -6.81 -30.08
CA GLN A 31 -15.13 -7.39 -29.39
C GLN A 31 -15.46 -8.74 -28.75
N VAL A 32 -16.68 -8.96 -28.25
CA VAL A 32 -17.10 -10.28 -27.73
C VAL A 32 -17.14 -11.31 -28.86
N GLU A 33 -17.73 -10.98 -30.01
CA GLU A 33 -17.77 -11.86 -31.18
C GLU A 33 -16.36 -12.20 -31.69
N GLU A 34 -15.50 -11.18 -31.82
CA GLU A 34 -14.12 -11.38 -32.26
C GLU A 34 -13.34 -12.26 -31.27
N ASN A 35 -13.45 -12.00 -29.97
CA ASN A 35 -12.78 -12.80 -28.96
C ASN A 35 -13.32 -14.23 -28.94
N LEU A 36 -14.63 -14.44 -29.09
CA LEU A 36 -15.25 -15.76 -29.13
C LEU A 36 -14.74 -16.59 -30.32
N GLU A 37 -14.59 -15.97 -31.50
CA GLU A 37 -13.99 -16.62 -32.67
C GLU A 37 -12.50 -16.92 -32.47
N ARG A 38 -11.72 -15.99 -31.92
CA ARG A 38 -10.30 -16.21 -31.60
C ARG A 38 -10.13 -17.40 -30.65
N TRP A 39 -10.99 -17.49 -29.63
CA TRP A 39 -11.01 -18.61 -28.69
C TRP A 39 -11.39 -19.93 -29.35
N ARG A 40 -12.42 -19.92 -30.21
CA ARG A 40 -12.80 -21.10 -30.99
C ARG A 40 -11.62 -21.61 -31.83
N PHE A 41 -10.99 -20.73 -32.62
CA PHE A 41 -9.86 -21.12 -33.46
C PHE A 41 -8.69 -21.69 -32.64
N ALA A 42 -8.36 -21.08 -31.49
CA ALA A 42 -7.29 -21.56 -30.62
C ALA A 42 -7.58 -22.95 -30.02
N LEU A 43 -8.84 -23.21 -29.65
CA LEU A 43 -9.29 -24.49 -29.09
C LEU A 43 -9.37 -25.58 -30.17
N GLU A 44 -9.90 -25.27 -31.35
CA GLU A 44 -10.03 -26.21 -32.46
C GLU A 44 -8.71 -26.65 -33.05
N ARG A 45 -7.73 -25.74 -33.16
CA ARG A 45 -6.35 -26.09 -33.58
C ARG A 45 -5.68 -27.09 -32.66
N ARG A 46 -6.17 -27.22 -31.42
CA ARG A 46 -5.66 -28.14 -30.40
C ARG A 46 -6.60 -29.32 -30.15
N GLY A 47 -7.55 -29.56 -31.07
CA GLY A 47 -8.42 -30.74 -31.07
C GLY A 47 -9.68 -30.65 -30.19
N MET A 48 -9.99 -29.48 -29.63
CA MET A 48 -11.20 -29.25 -28.83
C MET A 48 -12.31 -28.63 -29.69
N LYS A 49 -13.58 -28.90 -29.38
CA LYS A 49 -14.73 -28.29 -30.09
C LYS A 49 -15.52 -27.39 -29.14
N VAL A 50 -15.82 -26.17 -29.59
CA VAL A 50 -16.73 -25.26 -28.89
C VAL A 50 -18.16 -25.63 -29.25
N SER A 51 -19.02 -25.80 -28.23
CA SER A 51 -20.42 -26.19 -28.42
C SER A 51 -21.30 -24.94 -28.49
N GLY A 52 -21.77 -24.57 -29.68
CA GLY A 52 -22.66 -23.41 -29.87
C GLY A 52 -23.94 -23.48 -29.01
N SER A 53 -24.50 -24.67 -28.82
CA SER A 53 -25.71 -24.88 -27.99
C SER A 53 -25.49 -24.72 -26.48
N LYS A 54 -24.25 -24.77 -26.01
CA LYS A 54 -23.88 -24.54 -24.59
C LYS A 54 -23.30 -23.14 -24.36
N THR A 55 -22.94 -22.43 -25.42
CA THR A 55 -22.42 -21.07 -25.32
C THR A 55 -23.58 -20.10 -25.08
N GLU A 56 -23.46 -19.30 -24.03
CA GLU A 56 -24.43 -18.29 -23.66
C GLU A 56 -23.72 -16.93 -23.51
N TYR A 57 -24.43 -15.83 -23.77
CA TYR A 57 -23.90 -14.48 -23.54
C TYR A 57 -24.88 -13.63 -22.74
N MET A 58 -24.34 -12.67 -21.99
CA MET A 58 -25.10 -11.75 -21.16
C MET A 58 -24.55 -10.33 -21.33
N CYS A 59 -25.45 -9.36 -21.46
CA CYS A 59 -25.09 -7.94 -21.51
C CYS A 59 -25.38 -7.31 -20.14
N VAL A 60 -24.43 -6.52 -19.63
CA VAL A 60 -24.56 -5.82 -18.35
C VAL A 60 -24.81 -4.34 -18.63
N ASN A 61 -25.84 -3.76 -18.03
CA ASN A 61 -26.21 -2.34 -18.18
C ASN A 61 -26.53 -1.89 -19.63
N GLU A 62 -27.22 -2.73 -20.41
CA GLU A 62 -27.60 -2.41 -21.79
C GLU A 62 -28.77 -1.41 -21.85
N ARG A 63 -28.64 -0.34 -22.66
CA ARG A 63 -29.75 0.53 -23.06
C ARG A 63 -30.35 -0.04 -24.34
N GLU A 64 -31.68 -0.18 -24.40
CA GLU A 64 -32.40 -0.95 -25.42
C GLU A 64 -31.88 -0.75 -26.87
N GLY A 65 -31.57 -1.86 -27.55
CA GLY A 65 -31.32 -1.88 -28.99
C GLY A 65 -29.99 -2.46 -29.49
N SER A 66 -29.26 -3.29 -28.74
CA SER A 66 -28.04 -3.92 -29.28
C SER A 66 -28.35 -5.20 -30.05
N GLY A 67 -27.62 -5.40 -31.16
CA GLY A 67 -27.74 -6.58 -32.02
C GLY A 67 -27.33 -7.88 -31.31
N THR A 68 -27.52 -9.01 -32.00
CA THR A 68 -27.24 -10.34 -31.44
C THR A 68 -25.75 -10.69 -31.59
N VAL A 69 -25.22 -11.51 -30.66
CA VAL A 69 -23.85 -12.07 -30.70
C VAL A 69 -23.88 -13.35 -31.51
N ARG A 70 -22.93 -13.52 -32.45
CA ARG A 70 -22.83 -14.71 -33.30
C ARG A 70 -21.54 -15.49 -33.06
N LEU A 71 -21.64 -16.83 -33.19
CA LEU A 71 -20.52 -17.77 -33.21
C LEU A 71 -20.68 -18.65 -34.44
N GLN A 72 -19.68 -18.69 -35.31
CA GLN A 72 -19.72 -19.37 -36.61
C GLN A 72 -20.89 -18.88 -37.50
N GLY A 73 -21.32 -17.63 -37.31
CA GLY A 73 -22.48 -17.05 -38.01
C GLY A 73 -23.84 -17.42 -37.44
N GLU A 74 -23.92 -18.34 -36.46
CA GLU A 74 -25.16 -18.67 -35.74
C GLU A 74 -25.34 -17.79 -34.50
N GLU A 75 -26.58 -17.47 -34.16
CA GLU A 75 -26.89 -16.66 -32.98
C GLU A 75 -26.66 -17.42 -31.67
N VAL A 76 -25.86 -16.82 -30.78
CA VAL A 76 -25.60 -17.33 -29.43
C VAL A 76 -26.80 -17.02 -28.54
N LYS A 77 -27.13 -17.88 -27.58
CA LYS A 77 -28.27 -17.66 -26.67
C LYS A 77 -28.00 -16.51 -25.69
N LYS A 78 -28.86 -15.49 -25.69
CA LYS A 78 -28.84 -14.39 -24.70
C LYS A 78 -29.48 -14.83 -23.39
N VAL A 79 -28.81 -14.57 -22.27
CA VAL A 79 -29.32 -14.86 -20.91
C VAL A 79 -29.29 -13.62 -20.02
N GLN A 80 -30.14 -13.62 -18.99
CA GLN A 80 -30.20 -12.54 -17.98
C GLN A 80 -29.43 -12.88 -16.70
N GLU A 81 -29.13 -14.16 -16.50
CA GLU A 81 -28.27 -14.64 -15.42
C GLU A 81 -27.55 -15.91 -15.85
N PHE A 82 -26.35 -16.13 -15.34
CA PHE A 82 -25.62 -17.39 -15.49
C PHE A 82 -24.95 -17.78 -14.17
N LYS A 83 -24.61 -19.06 -14.03
CA LYS A 83 -23.96 -19.60 -12.83
C LYS A 83 -22.49 -19.89 -13.14
N TYR A 84 -21.58 -19.25 -12.41
CA TYR A 84 -20.14 -19.48 -12.53
C TYR A 84 -19.54 -19.79 -11.16
N LEU A 85 -18.82 -20.92 -11.04
CA LEU A 85 -18.17 -21.37 -9.79
C LEU A 85 -19.11 -21.40 -8.58
N GLY A 86 -20.35 -21.81 -8.80
CA GLY A 86 -21.35 -21.90 -7.75
C GLY A 86 -22.06 -20.59 -7.40
N SER A 87 -21.68 -19.46 -8.01
CA SER A 87 -22.29 -18.15 -7.79
C SER A 87 -23.14 -17.75 -8.99
N THR A 88 -24.35 -17.22 -8.77
CA THR A 88 -25.19 -16.68 -9.85
C THR A 88 -24.86 -15.20 -10.08
N VAL A 89 -24.58 -14.85 -11.34
CA VAL A 89 -24.30 -13.47 -11.80
C VAL A 89 -25.48 -12.99 -12.63
N GLN A 90 -25.94 -11.75 -12.40
CA GLN A 90 -27.12 -11.17 -13.07
C GLN A 90 -26.74 -9.97 -13.94
N SER A 91 -27.49 -9.76 -15.02
CA SER A 91 -27.29 -8.67 -15.99
C SER A 91 -27.45 -7.27 -15.40
N ASN A 92 -28.23 -7.11 -14.33
CA ASN A 92 -28.45 -5.85 -13.62
C ASN A 92 -27.43 -5.59 -12.49
N GLY A 93 -26.46 -6.49 -12.27
CA GLY A 93 -25.45 -6.35 -11.21
C GLY A 93 -25.99 -6.54 -9.78
N GLU A 94 -27.26 -6.92 -9.61
CA GLU A 94 -27.84 -7.15 -8.29
C GLU A 94 -27.37 -8.49 -7.69
N CYS A 95 -27.05 -8.47 -6.40
CA CYS A 95 -26.62 -9.67 -5.67
C CYS A 95 -27.70 -10.25 -4.75
N GLU A 96 -28.87 -9.61 -4.65
CA GLU A 96 -29.90 -9.96 -3.67
C GLU A 96 -30.40 -11.41 -3.77
N LYS A 97 -30.59 -11.91 -5.00
CA LYS A 97 -31.06 -13.29 -5.24
C LYS A 97 -30.01 -14.32 -4.82
N GLU A 98 -28.73 -14.07 -5.08
CA GLU A 98 -27.61 -14.93 -4.64
C GLU A 98 -27.49 -14.93 -3.10
N VAL A 99 -27.60 -13.75 -2.47
CA VAL A 99 -27.56 -13.61 -1.01
C VAL A 99 -28.73 -14.35 -0.36
N LYS A 100 -29.97 -14.17 -0.85
CA LYS A 100 -31.15 -14.89 -0.34
C LYS A 100 -30.98 -16.40 -0.47
N LYS A 101 -30.42 -16.88 -1.59
CA LYS A 101 -30.18 -18.31 -1.84
C LYS A 101 -29.12 -18.90 -0.91
N ARG A 102 -28.03 -18.16 -0.62
CA ARG A 102 -27.00 -18.58 0.34
C ARG A 102 -27.50 -18.55 1.78
N VAL A 103 -28.30 -17.55 2.15
CA VAL A 103 -28.94 -17.47 3.48
C VAL A 103 -29.91 -18.64 3.68
N GLN A 104 -30.73 -18.96 2.67
CA GLN A 104 -31.62 -20.13 2.74
C GLN A 104 -30.84 -21.45 2.83
N ALA A 105 -29.75 -21.61 2.06
CA ALA A 105 -28.90 -22.79 2.14
C ALA A 105 -28.17 -22.92 3.49
N ALA A 106 -27.82 -21.79 4.13
CA ALA A 106 -27.22 -21.76 5.46
C ALA A 106 -28.24 -22.05 6.57
N MET A 107 -29.45 -21.48 6.48
CA MET A 107 -30.55 -21.74 7.41
C MET A 107 -31.02 -23.19 7.37
N ALA A 108 -31.03 -23.81 6.19
CA ALA A 108 -31.32 -25.24 6.03
C ALA A 108 -30.27 -26.14 6.71
N LYS A 109 -29.05 -25.64 6.98
CA LYS A 109 -27.95 -26.41 7.58
C LYS A 109 -27.78 -26.21 9.09
N CYS A 110 -28.50 -25.28 9.72
CA CYS A 110 -28.35 -24.98 11.15
C CYS A 110 -29.67 -24.58 11.84
N PRO A 111 -30.55 -25.54 12.18
CA PRO A 111 -31.78 -25.25 12.93
C PRO A 111 -31.55 -24.96 14.43
N VAL A 112 -30.33 -25.10 14.96
CA VAL A 112 -30.06 -25.11 16.41
C VAL A 112 -29.70 -23.74 17.00
N VAL A 113 -29.29 -22.77 16.17
CA VAL A 113 -28.73 -21.48 16.66
C VAL A 113 -29.81 -20.44 17.00
N SER A 114 -31.05 -20.59 16.55
CA SER A 114 -32.10 -19.59 16.81
C SER A 114 -32.71 -19.65 18.22
N ARG A 115 -32.48 -20.73 18.99
CA ARG A 115 -33.09 -20.91 20.32
C ARG A 115 -32.18 -20.56 21.50
N PHE A 116 -30.87 -20.43 21.30
CA PHE A 116 -29.90 -20.38 22.41
C PHE A 116 -29.41 -18.96 22.77
N THR A 117 -29.53 -17.98 21.87
CA THR A 117 -28.88 -16.66 22.03
C THR A 117 -29.75 -15.59 22.71
N TRP A 118 -31.02 -15.87 23.02
CA TRP A 118 -31.92 -14.88 23.65
C TRP A 118 -31.99 -14.96 25.18
N ARG A 119 -31.61 -16.09 25.80
CA ARG A 119 -31.74 -16.30 27.26
C ARG A 119 -30.50 -15.92 28.07
N THR A 120 -29.32 -15.93 27.47
CA THR A 120 -28.04 -15.70 28.17
C THR A 120 -27.70 -14.21 28.35
N ASN A 121 -28.18 -13.33 27.47
CA ASN A 121 -27.88 -11.89 27.53
C ASN A 121 -28.61 -11.15 28.65
N TYR A 122 -29.80 -11.61 29.08
CA TYR A 122 -30.55 -10.97 30.18
C TYR A 122 -29.95 -11.24 31.57
N LEU A 123 -29.40 -12.44 31.78
CA LEU A 123 -28.77 -12.83 33.05
C LEU A 123 -27.47 -12.05 33.30
N LEU A 124 -26.68 -11.79 32.25
CA LEU A 124 -25.43 -11.04 32.39
C LEU A 124 -25.67 -9.57 32.75
N LEU A 125 -26.73 -8.96 32.20
CA LEU A 125 -27.15 -7.59 32.47
C LEU A 125 -27.61 -7.39 33.92
N LEU A 126 -28.36 -8.35 34.46
CA LEU A 126 -28.83 -8.30 35.86
C LEU A 126 -27.68 -8.37 36.87
N VAL A 127 -26.64 -9.17 36.59
CA VAL A 127 -25.47 -9.29 37.45
C VAL A 127 -24.66 -7.98 37.48
N ILE A 128 -24.51 -7.31 36.34
CA ILE A 128 -23.79 -6.03 36.26
C ILE A 128 -24.53 -4.94 37.04
N CYS A 129 -25.86 -4.86 36.93
CA CYS A 129 -26.66 -3.90 37.69
C CYS A 129 -26.55 -4.09 39.21
N ALA A 130 -26.50 -5.34 39.68
CA ALA A 130 -26.35 -5.63 41.12
C ALA A 130 -25.00 -5.16 41.68
N CYS A 131 -23.91 -5.33 40.92
CA CYS A 131 -22.57 -4.89 41.36
C CYS A 131 -22.46 -3.37 41.49
N VAL A 132 -23.12 -2.61 40.61
CA VAL A 132 -23.11 -1.13 40.64
C VAL A 132 -23.87 -0.61 41.86
N ILE A 133 -24.97 -1.25 42.26
CA ILE A 133 -25.75 -0.87 43.44
C ILE A 133 -24.93 -1.07 44.72
N VAL A 134 -24.20 -2.19 44.84
CA VAL A 134 -23.32 -2.45 45.98
C VAL A 134 -22.22 -1.39 46.10
N TRP A 135 -21.63 -0.97 44.97
CA TRP A 135 -20.57 0.04 44.95
C TRP A 135 -21.07 1.44 45.38
N ILE A 136 -22.30 1.80 45.01
CA ILE A 136 -22.94 3.07 45.40
C ILE A 136 -23.25 3.08 46.90
N MET A 137 -23.67 1.94 47.48
CA MET A 137 -23.98 1.86 48.92
C MET A 137 -22.73 2.00 49.80
N SER A 138 -21.58 1.53 49.34
CA SER A 138 -20.29 1.67 50.05
C SER A 138 -19.72 3.10 50.10
N LEU A 139 -20.28 4.06 49.34
CA LEU A 139 -19.82 5.45 49.30
C LEU A 139 -20.65 6.40 50.19
N SER A 140 -21.66 5.90 50.92
CA SER A 140 -22.57 6.76 51.70
C SER A 140 -22.28 6.85 53.21
N GLU A 141 -21.23 6.22 53.72
CA GLU A 141 -20.81 6.36 55.12
C GLU A 141 -19.43 7.03 55.24
N SER A 142 -19.42 8.36 55.20
CA SER A 142 -18.53 9.20 56.05
C SER A 142 -18.84 10.69 55.84
N HIS A 143 -19.65 11.23 56.74
CA HIS A 143 -19.92 12.66 56.87
C HIS A 143 -18.85 13.34 57.77
N VAL A 144 -18.15 14.32 57.19
CA VAL A 144 -17.92 15.72 57.66
C VAL A 144 -17.59 16.00 59.14
N LYS A 145 -16.50 16.79 59.37
CA LYS A 145 -16.45 18.09 60.12
C LYS A 145 -14.98 18.60 60.23
N THR A 146 -14.56 19.68 59.55
CA THR A 146 -14.68 21.16 59.75
C THR A 146 -13.55 21.83 60.54
N HIS A 147 -13.21 23.06 60.10
CA HIS A 147 -12.44 24.20 60.69
C HIS A 147 -10.98 24.35 60.18
N GLU A 148 -10.45 25.51 59.79
CA GLU A 148 -10.94 26.91 59.61
C GLU A 148 -9.85 27.70 58.84
N GLN A 149 -10.21 28.86 58.28
CA GLN A 149 -9.39 29.75 57.43
C GLN A 149 -8.20 30.41 58.15
N VAL A 150 -7.09 30.66 57.43
CA VAL A 150 -6.27 31.88 57.56
C VAL A 150 -5.72 32.33 56.19
N THR A 151 -5.95 33.60 55.89
CA THR A 151 -5.57 34.44 54.74
C THR A 151 -4.14 35.01 54.85
N THR A 152 -3.45 35.27 53.72
CA THR A 152 -2.53 36.44 53.38
C THR A 152 -1.55 36.01 52.28
N SER A 153 -1.52 36.55 51.04
CA SER A 153 -1.22 37.90 50.47
C SER A 153 0.21 38.06 49.91
N ALA A 154 0.31 38.49 48.63
CA ALA A 154 1.35 39.35 47.99
C ALA A 154 2.82 38.85 47.97
N GLU A 155 3.73 39.14 47.04
CA GLU A 155 3.94 40.01 45.85
C GLU A 155 5.32 39.56 45.26
N ALA A 156 5.53 39.38 43.94
CA ALA A 156 6.09 40.31 42.95
C ALA A 156 7.61 40.63 43.01
N GLN A 157 8.18 40.85 41.79
CA GLN A 157 9.44 41.53 41.37
C GLN A 157 10.59 40.63 40.83
N THR A 158 10.82 40.58 39.49
CA THR A 158 11.60 41.48 38.57
C THR A 158 13.10 41.53 38.87
N THR A 159 14.09 41.66 37.97
CA THR A 159 14.34 41.66 36.52
C THR A 159 15.89 41.67 36.39
N ASN A 160 16.47 41.28 35.26
CA ASN A 160 17.37 42.16 34.47
C ASN A 160 18.18 41.40 33.41
N GLU A 161 18.17 42.04 32.24
CA GLU A 161 18.85 41.74 30.99
C GLU A 161 20.31 42.22 31.01
N ASN A 162 21.13 41.69 30.09
CA ASN A 162 21.85 42.50 29.09
C ASN A 162 22.61 41.58 28.09
N GLU A 163 22.15 41.59 26.83
CA GLU A 163 22.84 42.05 25.58
C GLU A 163 24.38 42.03 25.50
N ASP A 164 25.06 41.80 24.38
CA ASP A 164 24.75 41.51 22.96
C ASP A 164 26.12 41.15 22.30
N GLU A 165 26.16 40.28 21.28
CA GLU A 165 27.26 40.29 20.29
C GLU A 165 26.75 39.73 18.94
N ARG A 166 26.61 40.64 17.96
CA ARG A 166 25.96 40.39 16.67
C ARG A 166 26.87 39.70 15.66
N VAL A 167 26.54 38.45 15.36
CA VAL A 167 26.70 37.84 14.03
C VAL A 167 25.31 37.89 13.39
N VAL A 168 25.21 38.19 12.09
CA VAL A 168 23.93 38.13 11.36
C VAL A 168 23.54 36.66 11.18
N GLU A 169 23.13 36.01 12.26
CA GLU A 169 22.44 34.72 12.25
C GLU A 169 21.00 34.95 11.81
N ARG A 170 20.52 34.17 10.84
CA ARG A 170 19.08 34.02 10.64
C ARG A 170 18.51 33.57 11.98
N MET A 171 17.52 34.29 12.52
CA MET A 171 16.88 33.93 13.79
C MET A 171 16.57 32.42 13.80
N PRO A 172 16.87 31.69 14.88
CA PRO A 172 16.61 30.26 14.94
C PRO A 172 15.13 30.00 14.64
N LYS A 173 14.84 29.29 13.55
CA LYS A 173 13.46 28.91 13.22
C LYS A 173 12.92 28.01 14.32
N ASP A 174 11.75 28.35 14.84
CA ASP A 174 11.00 27.46 15.73
C ASP A 174 10.71 26.13 15.03
N LEU A 175 10.55 25.07 15.83
CA LEU A 175 10.14 23.77 15.29
C LEU A 175 8.75 23.87 14.66
N CYS A 176 8.56 23.21 13.53
CA CYS A 176 7.23 23.07 12.92
C CYS A 176 6.23 22.47 13.93
N PRO A 177 4.93 22.80 13.85
CA PRO A 177 3.93 22.26 14.78
C PRO A 177 3.85 20.72 14.71
N GLU A 178 3.46 20.07 15.81
CA GLU A 178 3.35 18.59 15.85
C GLU A 178 2.39 18.03 14.80
N LYS A 179 1.30 18.76 14.56
CA LYS A 179 0.38 18.53 13.45
C LYS A 179 0.46 19.73 12.53
N SER A 180 0.90 19.49 11.29
CA SER A 180 0.92 20.54 10.28
C SER A 180 -0.49 21.12 10.06
N PRO A 181 -0.65 22.46 10.05
CA PRO A 181 -1.90 23.11 9.72
C PRO A 181 -2.22 23.04 8.21
N LEU A 182 -1.28 22.59 7.39
CA LEU A 182 -1.41 22.54 5.93
C LEU A 182 -2.10 21.27 5.43
N LEU A 183 -2.28 20.25 6.30
CA LEU A 183 -2.89 18.97 5.93
C LEU A 183 -4.35 19.15 5.47
N ARG A 184 -4.72 18.47 4.39
CA ARG A 184 -6.05 18.57 3.76
C ARG A 184 -6.91 17.33 3.94
N GLY A 185 -6.31 16.21 4.32
CA GLY A 185 -6.95 14.92 4.40
C GLY A 185 -6.99 14.16 3.10
N ALA A 186 -8.11 13.49 2.84
CA ALA A 186 -8.28 12.68 1.66
C ALA A 186 -8.27 13.55 0.39
N MET A 187 -7.53 13.11 -0.62
CA MET A 187 -7.33 13.82 -1.87
C MET A 187 -7.75 12.97 -3.05
N ARG A 188 -8.30 13.63 -4.06
CA ARG A 188 -8.58 13.00 -5.35
C ARG A 188 -7.29 12.96 -6.15
N LEU A 189 -6.86 11.75 -6.51
CA LEU A 189 -5.70 11.52 -7.36
C LEU A 189 -6.09 11.59 -8.84
N GLU A 190 -5.21 12.17 -9.65
CA GLU A 190 -5.38 12.28 -11.11
C GLU A 190 -4.12 11.80 -11.83
N PHE A 191 -4.30 10.92 -12.83
CA PHE A 191 -3.21 10.30 -13.58
C PHE A 191 -3.33 10.66 -15.06
N ARG A 192 -2.94 11.90 -15.40
CA ARG A 192 -3.10 12.45 -16.75
C ARG A 192 -2.03 11.90 -17.71
N PRO A 193 -2.41 11.24 -18.81
CA PRO A 193 -1.44 10.73 -19.79
C PRO A 193 -0.54 11.83 -20.38
N SER A 194 -1.04 13.07 -20.47
CA SER A 194 -0.31 14.23 -20.98
C SER A 194 0.64 14.90 -19.98
N LEU A 195 0.67 14.47 -18.71
CA LEU A 195 1.57 15.03 -17.70
C LEU A 195 3.03 14.91 -18.16
N THR A 196 3.80 15.98 -18.03
CA THR A 196 5.25 16.03 -18.30
C THR A 196 6.05 16.35 -17.04
N LEU A 197 7.36 16.09 -17.06
CA LEU A 197 8.21 16.32 -15.89
C LEU A 197 8.36 17.81 -15.59
N GLU A 198 8.43 18.64 -16.63
CA GLU A 198 8.54 20.10 -16.52
C GLU A 198 7.31 20.71 -15.84
N GLN A 199 6.12 20.15 -16.09
CA GLN A 199 4.91 20.57 -15.38
C GLN A 199 5.01 20.25 -13.88
N VAL A 200 5.54 19.08 -13.52
CA VAL A 200 5.73 18.72 -12.11
C VAL A 200 6.77 19.61 -11.44
N GLU A 201 7.85 19.95 -12.13
CA GLU A 201 8.88 20.89 -11.65
C GLU A 201 8.28 22.28 -11.39
N GLU A 202 7.51 22.79 -12.36
CA GLU A 202 6.87 24.09 -12.28
C GLU A 202 5.83 24.18 -11.14
N GLU A 203 5.10 23.10 -10.89
CA GLU A 203 4.16 23.02 -9.76
C GLU A 203 4.86 22.87 -8.39
N ASN A 204 6.17 22.55 -8.37
CA ASN A 204 6.94 22.24 -7.16
C ASN A 204 8.25 23.05 -7.07
N ARG A 205 8.21 24.34 -7.41
CA ARG A 205 9.38 25.25 -7.39
C ARG A 205 10.14 25.35 -6.06
N GLY A 206 9.50 24.96 -4.94
CA GLY A 206 10.17 24.90 -3.63
C GLY A 206 11.12 23.71 -3.48
N VAL A 207 11.09 22.74 -4.41
CA VAL A 207 11.97 21.57 -4.42
C VAL A 207 13.21 21.87 -5.28
N SER A 208 14.40 21.59 -4.75
CA SER A 208 15.65 21.78 -5.46
C SER A 208 16.59 20.60 -5.22
N GLU A 209 17.25 20.12 -6.28
CA GLU A 209 18.13 18.94 -6.25
C GLU A 209 17.53 17.72 -5.53
N GLY A 210 16.21 17.54 -5.67
CA GLY A 210 15.44 16.47 -5.04
C GLY A 210 15.14 16.64 -3.55
N GLN A 211 15.37 17.84 -3.01
CA GLN A 211 15.23 18.15 -1.59
C GLN A 211 14.26 19.30 -1.36
N TYR A 212 13.64 19.31 -0.18
CA TYR A 212 12.76 20.38 0.28
C TYR A 212 12.90 20.53 1.79
N GLU A 213 12.93 21.78 2.27
CA GLU A 213 12.85 22.13 3.68
C GLU A 213 11.81 23.26 3.87
N PRO A 214 10.99 23.25 4.93
CA PRO A 214 10.06 24.34 5.20
C PRO A 214 10.76 25.69 5.45
N GLU A 215 10.25 26.75 4.83
CA GLU A 215 10.83 28.09 4.97
C GLU A 215 10.53 28.72 6.33
N GLU A 216 9.34 28.51 6.88
CA GLU A 216 8.85 29.19 8.08
C GLU A 216 9.25 28.53 9.41
N CYS A 217 9.65 27.26 9.38
CA CYS A 217 9.92 26.48 10.58
C CYS A 217 10.97 25.40 10.34
N LYS A 218 11.60 24.92 11.41
CA LYS A 218 12.53 23.80 11.34
C LYS A 218 11.75 22.48 11.40
N ALA A 219 11.93 21.62 10.41
CA ALA A 219 11.26 20.32 10.36
C ALA A 219 11.63 19.46 11.58
N ARG A 220 10.66 18.69 12.08
CA ARG A 220 10.85 17.81 13.25
C ARG A 220 11.63 16.53 12.95
N GLN A 221 11.61 16.08 11.70
CA GLN A 221 12.36 14.91 11.24
C GLN A 221 12.90 15.19 9.84
N ASN A 222 14.13 14.74 9.63
CA ASN A 222 14.75 14.67 8.31
C ASN A 222 14.44 13.29 7.71
N VAL A 223 13.80 13.26 6.54
CA VAL A 223 13.24 12.05 5.94
C VAL A 223 13.86 11.76 4.56
N ALA A 224 14.51 10.60 4.41
CA ALA A 224 14.91 10.08 3.11
C ALA A 224 13.82 9.15 2.55
N ILE A 225 13.31 9.45 1.37
CA ILE A 225 12.37 8.59 0.65
C ILE A 225 13.16 7.80 -0.40
N LEU A 226 13.15 6.48 -0.28
CA LEU A 226 13.93 5.56 -1.09
C LEU A 226 13.01 4.78 -2.04
N ILE A 227 13.17 4.98 -3.34
CA ILE A 227 12.33 4.37 -4.37
C ILE A 227 13.21 3.48 -5.26
N PRO A 228 13.03 2.15 -5.22
CA PRO A 228 13.73 1.24 -6.11
C PRO A 228 13.08 1.32 -7.50
N HIS A 229 13.90 1.44 -8.55
CA HIS A 229 13.40 1.79 -9.87
C HIS A 229 14.13 1.07 -11.01
N ARG A 230 13.37 0.70 -12.05
CA ARG A 230 13.86 0.37 -13.40
C ARG A 230 12.70 0.42 -14.39
N ASN A 231 12.87 1.11 -15.52
CA ASN A 231 11.90 1.14 -16.64
C ASN A 231 10.46 1.52 -16.23
N ARG A 232 10.33 2.53 -15.36
CA ARG A 232 9.07 2.93 -14.70
C ARG A 232 8.85 4.44 -14.69
N GLU A 233 9.35 5.14 -15.70
CA GLU A 233 9.43 6.61 -15.78
C GLU A 233 8.06 7.27 -15.64
N LYS A 234 7.02 6.73 -16.31
CA LYS A 234 5.65 7.27 -16.20
C LYS A 234 5.07 7.09 -14.79
N HIS A 235 5.35 5.97 -14.12
CA HIS A 235 4.91 5.73 -12.75
C HIS A 235 5.60 6.67 -11.77
N LEU A 236 6.92 6.83 -11.96
CA LEU A 236 7.71 7.76 -11.17
C LEU A 236 7.17 9.18 -11.30
N MET A 237 6.89 9.65 -12.51
CA MET A 237 6.34 10.99 -12.72
C MET A 237 4.96 11.18 -12.06
N TYR A 238 4.06 10.19 -12.15
CA TYR A 238 2.79 10.23 -11.43
C TYR A 238 3.00 10.28 -9.91
N LEU A 239 3.96 9.50 -9.40
CA LEU A 239 4.29 9.53 -7.99
C LEU A 239 4.82 10.89 -7.56
N LEU A 240 5.80 11.46 -8.28
CA LEU A 240 6.39 12.76 -7.95
C LEU A 240 5.34 13.89 -7.94
N HIS A 241 4.46 13.92 -8.94
CA HIS A 241 3.36 14.89 -9.03
C HIS A 241 2.46 14.91 -7.79
N HIS A 242 2.18 13.74 -7.21
CA HIS A 242 1.33 13.65 -6.02
C HIS A 242 2.12 13.72 -4.71
N LEU A 243 3.34 13.17 -4.69
CA LEU A 243 4.13 12.97 -3.49
C LEU A 243 4.81 14.26 -3.03
N HIS A 244 5.33 15.10 -3.92
CA HIS A 244 5.94 16.37 -3.54
C HIS A 244 4.99 17.29 -2.76
N PRO A 245 3.82 17.67 -3.29
CA PRO A 245 2.91 18.55 -2.56
C PRO A 245 2.37 17.85 -1.30
N PHE A 246 2.24 16.51 -1.31
CA PHE A 246 1.90 15.71 -0.12
C PHE A 246 2.92 15.86 1.01
N LEU A 247 4.22 15.72 0.71
CA LEU A 247 5.30 15.82 1.71
C LEU A 247 5.51 17.26 2.19
N GLN A 248 5.41 18.24 1.29
CA GLN A 248 5.52 19.67 1.64
C GLN A 248 4.43 20.08 2.65
N ARG A 249 3.18 19.63 2.47
CA ARG A 249 2.10 19.86 3.45
C ARG A 249 2.37 19.21 4.79
N GLN A 250 3.19 18.16 4.87
CA GLN A 250 3.59 17.56 6.13
C GLN A 250 4.72 18.32 6.85
N GLN A 251 5.25 19.40 6.25
CA GLN A 251 6.33 20.23 6.79
C GLN A 251 7.58 19.41 7.18
N LEU A 252 7.95 18.47 6.31
CA LEU A 252 9.13 17.64 6.44
C LEU A 252 10.34 18.30 5.77
N HIS A 253 11.53 18.13 6.33
CA HIS A 253 12.76 18.23 5.56
C HIS A 253 12.97 16.85 4.91
N TYR A 254 12.93 16.79 3.59
CA TYR A 254 12.98 15.51 2.89
C TYR A 254 13.84 15.55 1.64
N ALA A 255 14.30 14.36 1.25
CA ALA A 255 14.89 14.11 -0.06
C ALA A 255 14.31 12.85 -0.69
N ILE A 256 14.08 12.88 -2.01
CA ILE A 256 13.65 11.71 -2.77
C ILE A 256 14.84 11.11 -3.51
N TYR A 257 15.14 9.85 -3.22
CA TYR A 257 16.18 9.06 -3.86
C TYR A 257 15.55 8.01 -4.77
N ILE A 258 15.94 8.02 -6.04
CA ILE A 258 15.61 6.99 -7.02
C ILE A 258 16.82 6.08 -7.16
N ILE A 259 16.68 4.83 -6.75
CA ILE A 259 17.75 3.84 -6.81
C ILE A 259 17.51 3.02 -8.08
N HIS A 260 18.16 3.45 -9.15
CA HIS A 260 18.01 2.87 -10.48
C HIS A 260 18.92 1.66 -10.65
N GLN A 261 18.32 0.50 -10.93
CA GLN A 261 19.06 -0.73 -11.23
C GLN A 261 19.53 -0.72 -12.69
N ALA A 262 20.84 -0.62 -12.90
CA ALA A 262 21.43 -0.74 -14.23
C ALA A 262 21.38 -2.19 -14.75
N GLY A 263 21.36 -2.31 -16.08
CA GLY A 263 21.36 -3.59 -16.77
C GLY A 263 20.03 -4.35 -16.68
N ASP A 264 20.10 -5.58 -17.14
CA ASP A 264 18.99 -6.47 -17.51
C ASP A 264 18.89 -7.71 -16.62
N ALA A 265 19.75 -7.81 -15.59
CA ALA A 265 19.62 -8.80 -14.52
C ALA A 265 18.24 -8.73 -13.84
N THR A 266 17.81 -9.81 -13.18
CA THR A 266 16.53 -9.82 -12.44
C THR A 266 16.47 -8.65 -11.44
N PHE A 267 15.30 -8.02 -11.31
CA PHE A 267 15.10 -6.89 -10.41
C PHE A 267 15.24 -7.33 -8.95
N ASN A 268 15.92 -6.54 -8.13
CA ASN A 268 16.11 -6.83 -6.70
C ASN A 268 15.73 -5.63 -5.86
N ARG A 269 14.42 -5.51 -5.60
CA ARG A 269 13.82 -4.43 -4.83
C ARG A 269 14.51 -4.22 -3.47
N ALA A 270 14.65 -5.29 -2.70
CA ALA A 270 15.21 -5.26 -1.35
C ALA A 270 16.67 -4.78 -1.31
N LYS A 271 17.50 -5.28 -2.24
CA LYS A 271 18.90 -4.85 -2.36
C LYS A 271 19.01 -3.38 -2.74
N LEU A 272 18.18 -2.89 -3.67
CA LEU A 272 18.15 -1.47 -4.05
C LEU A 272 17.75 -0.57 -2.87
N LEU A 273 16.83 -1.01 -2.01
CA LEU A 273 16.45 -0.26 -0.82
C LEU A 273 17.59 -0.20 0.22
N ASN A 274 18.37 -1.28 0.39
CA ASN A 274 19.60 -1.23 1.19
C ASN A 274 20.62 -0.24 0.62
N ILE A 275 20.82 -0.25 -0.70
CA ILE A 275 21.72 0.68 -1.39
C ILE A 275 21.26 2.13 -1.19
N GLY A 276 19.96 2.40 -1.35
CA GLY A 276 19.39 3.72 -1.10
C GLY A 276 19.65 4.23 0.31
N TYR A 277 19.51 3.36 1.31
CA TYR A 277 19.83 3.69 2.69
C TYR A 277 21.32 4.05 2.87
N LEU A 278 22.22 3.23 2.31
CA LEU A 278 23.66 3.44 2.40
C LEU A 278 24.12 4.72 1.68
N GLU A 279 23.57 5.01 0.50
CA GLU A 279 23.89 6.21 -0.26
C GLU A 279 23.30 7.48 0.35
N ALA A 280 22.05 7.43 0.83
CA ALA A 280 21.42 8.59 1.48
C ALA A 280 22.21 9.03 2.72
N LEU A 281 22.76 8.08 3.49
CA LEU A 281 23.62 8.38 4.65
C LEU A 281 24.95 9.06 4.29
N LYS A 282 25.41 8.99 3.03
CA LYS A 282 26.59 9.74 2.57
C LYS A 282 26.27 11.21 2.32
N ASN A 283 25.00 11.55 2.11
CA ASN A 283 24.57 12.91 1.74
C ASN A 283 24.13 13.72 2.95
N PHE A 284 23.41 13.09 3.89
CA PHE A 284 22.87 13.78 5.05
C PHE A 284 22.65 12.81 6.21
N ASN A 285 22.63 13.33 7.43
CA ASN A 285 22.27 12.55 8.61
C ASN A 285 20.75 12.45 8.75
N TRP A 286 20.13 11.60 7.92
CA TRP A 286 18.68 11.36 7.95
C TRP A 286 18.24 10.62 9.22
N ASP A 287 17.13 11.07 9.81
CA ASP A 287 16.54 10.44 11.01
C ASP A 287 15.64 9.26 10.63
N CYS A 288 14.94 9.41 9.50
CA CYS A 288 13.89 8.52 9.05
C CYS A 288 14.07 8.09 7.60
N PHE A 289 13.77 6.83 7.32
CA PHE A 289 13.80 6.25 5.98
C PHE A 289 12.42 5.72 5.62
N ILE A 290 11.90 6.19 4.48
CA ILE A 290 10.67 5.68 3.86
C ILE A 290 11.06 4.81 2.68
N PHE A 291 10.76 3.52 2.75
CA PHE A 291 10.97 2.58 1.64
C PHE A 291 9.68 2.49 0.84
N HIS A 292 9.72 2.84 -0.44
CA HIS A 292 8.52 3.21 -1.17
C HIS A 292 8.47 2.60 -2.57
N ASP A 293 7.41 1.84 -2.88
CA ASP A 293 7.17 1.35 -4.24
C ASP A 293 6.75 2.49 -5.17
N VAL A 294 7.29 2.52 -6.40
CA VAL A 294 7.07 3.62 -7.37
C VAL A 294 5.61 3.74 -7.83
N ASP A 295 4.81 2.70 -7.69
CA ASP A 295 3.44 2.60 -8.19
C ASP A 295 2.37 2.88 -7.12
N LEU A 296 2.75 3.20 -5.88
CA LEU A 296 1.81 3.40 -4.78
C LEU A 296 1.68 4.88 -4.40
N VAL A 297 0.58 5.51 -4.77
CA VAL A 297 0.33 6.93 -4.46
C VAL A 297 -0.60 7.05 -3.23
N PRO A 298 -0.19 7.77 -2.16
CA PRO A 298 -1.01 7.92 -0.96
C PRO A 298 -2.23 8.82 -1.22
N GLU A 299 -3.39 8.45 -0.65
CA GLU A 299 -4.65 9.15 -0.88
C GLU A 299 -5.01 10.17 0.21
N ASN A 300 -4.33 10.17 1.36
CA ASN A 300 -4.68 11.01 2.50
C ASN A 300 -3.44 11.52 3.21
N ASP A 301 -3.24 12.84 3.25
CA ASP A 301 -2.03 13.46 3.83
C ASP A 301 -1.97 13.45 5.36
N HIS A 302 -3.02 12.98 6.05
CA HIS A 302 -2.91 12.54 7.45
C HIS A 302 -2.08 11.25 7.61
N ASN A 303 -1.77 10.55 6.52
CA ASN A 303 -0.83 9.44 6.54
C ASN A 303 0.61 9.98 6.58
N LEU A 304 1.09 10.32 7.77
CA LEU A 304 2.39 11.00 7.94
C LEU A 304 3.56 10.11 7.52
N TYR A 305 4.40 10.61 6.61
CA TYR A 305 5.66 10.01 6.14
C TYR A 305 6.79 10.32 7.13
N MET A 306 6.58 9.87 8.37
CA MET A 306 7.44 10.10 9.51
C MET A 306 7.66 8.78 10.27
N CYS A 307 8.82 8.68 10.91
CA CYS A 307 9.17 7.51 11.70
C CYS A 307 8.63 7.64 13.12
N ALA A 308 8.23 6.51 13.70
CA ALA A 308 7.75 6.41 15.06
C ALA A 308 8.69 5.54 15.91
N LYS A 309 8.37 5.37 17.20
CA LYS A 309 9.11 4.47 18.10
C LYS A 309 9.15 3.02 17.63
N GLN A 310 8.21 2.63 16.77
CA GLN A 310 8.09 1.30 16.18
C GLN A 310 8.06 1.40 14.65
N PRO A 311 8.57 0.40 13.90
CA PRO A 311 8.50 0.37 12.45
C PRO A 311 7.06 0.51 11.96
N LYS A 312 6.84 1.44 11.02
CA LYS A 312 5.50 1.81 10.56
C LYS A 312 5.24 1.24 9.17
N HIS A 313 4.11 0.59 9.00
CA HIS A 313 3.61 0.20 7.69
C HIS A 313 2.57 1.22 7.25
N LEU A 314 2.89 1.97 6.18
CA LEU A 314 2.08 3.09 5.73
C LEU A 314 0.91 2.64 4.85
N VAL A 315 0.94 1.42 4.28
CA VAL A 315 -0.09 0.90 3.36
C VAL A 315 -1.01 -0.10 4.06
N VAL A 316 -2.16 0.36 4.56
CA VAL A 316 -3.19 -0.56 5.09
C VAL A 316 -4.04 -1.14 3.96
N GLY A 317 -4.35 -0.35 2.93
CA GLY A 317 -5.22 -0.79 1.86
C GLY A 317 -4.92 -0.10 0.54
N ARG A 318 -5.11 -0.85 -0.55
CA ARG A 318 -5.01 -0.33 -1.92
C ARG A 318 -6.31 -0.46 -2.68
N ASN A 319 -6.53 0.39 -3.68
CA ASN A 319 -7.65 0.26 -4.63
C ASN A 319 -7.80 -1.18 -5.16
N SER A 320 -6.71 -1.84 -5.57
CA SER A 320 -6.67 -3.22 -6.08
C SER A 320 -7.05 -4.29 -5.06
N THR A 321 -7.05 -3.96 -3.78
CA THR A 321 -7.42 -4.84 -2.66
C THR A 321 -8.76 -4.46 -2.02
N GLY A 322 -9.51 -3.53 -2.62
CA GLY A 322 -10.71 -2.96 -2.02
C GLY A 322 -10.43 -2.24 -0.69
N TYR A 323 -9.26 -1.60 -0.59
CA TYR A 323 -8.76 -0.90 0.60
C TYR A 323 -8.65 -1.75 1.86
N LYS A 324 -8.41 -3.06 1.70
CA LYS A 324 -8.18 -3.99 2.81
C LYS A 324 -6.72 -4.42 2.88
N LEU A 325 -6.26 -4.69 4.09
CA LEU A 325 -4.94 -5.27 4.32
C LEU A 325 -4.88 -6.65 3.67
N ARG A 326 -3.85 -6.88 2.85
CA ARG A 326 -3.71 -8.12 2.07
C ARG A 326 -3.72 -9.37 2.95
N TYR A 327 -3.01 -9.33 4.07
CA TYR A 327 -3.02 -10.33 5.15
C TYR A 327 -2.42 -9.69 6.41
N ASN A 328 -2.69 -10.26 7.59
CA ASN A 328 -2.29 -9.66 8.89
C ASN A 328 -0.79 -9.31 8.98
N GLY A 329 0.06 -10.17 8.40
CA GLY A 329 1.51 -9.99 8.33
C GLY A 329 2.01 -9.10 7.20
N TYR A 330 1.18 -8.47 6.39
CA TYR A 330 1.67 -7.74 5.23
C TYR A 330 2.49 -6.50 5.65
N PHE A 331 3.70 -6.37 5.10
CA PHE A 331 4.65 -5.28 5.37
C PHE A 331 5.34 -4.76 4.09
N GLY A 332 4.69 -4.94 2.93
CA GLY A 332 5.17 -4.47 1.63
C GLY A 332 4.58 -3.14 1.21
N GLY A 333 4.98 -2.62 0.06
CA GLY A 333 4.49 -1.34 -0.44
C GLY A 333 5.30 -0.16 0.10
N VAL A 334 4.78 0.50 1.14
CA VAL A 334 5.42 1.68 1.76
C VAL A 334 5.60 1.47 3.25
N THR A 335 6.85 1.56 3.73
CA THR A 335 7.21 1.37 5.14
C THR A 335 8.14 2.47 5.62
N ALA A 336 8.09 2.81 6.91
CA ALA A 336 8.96 3.78 7.55
C ALA A 336 9.72 3.14 8.71
N MET A 337 11.04 3.33 8.75
CA MET A 337 11.91 2.89 9.84
C MET A 337 12.93 3.98 10.15
N SER A 338 13.20 4.22 11.44
CA SER A 338 14.30 5.11 11.83
C SER A 338 15.63 4.54 11.39
N LYS A 339 16.65 5.40 11.31
CA LYS A 339 18.04 5.00 11.08
C LYS A 339 18.46 3.80 11.96
N GLU A 340 18.17 3.89 13.24
CA GLU A 340 18.52 2.88 14.25
C GLU A 340 17.70 1.61 14.06
N GLN A 341 16.39 1.71 13.78
CA GLN A 341 15.53 0.55 13.57
C GLN A 341 15.99 -0.27 12.36
N PHE A 342 16.32 0.39 11.25
CA PHE A 342 16.75 -0.28 10.02
C PHE A 342 18.15 -0.91 10.17
N ALA A 343 19.08 -0.18 10.81
CA ALA A 343 20.39 -0.73 11.15
C ALA A 343 20.29 -1.95 12.09
N LYS A 344 19.40 -1.90 13.09
CA LYS A 344 19.20 -2.97 14.08
C LYS A 344 18.73 -4.29 13.47
N VAL A 345 17.96 -4.23 12.38
CA VAL A 345 17.50 -5.41 11.64
C VAL A 345 18.48 -5.85 10.54
N ASN A 346 19.64 -5.20 10.42
CA ASN A 346 20.59 -5.39 9.33
C ASN A 346 19.95 -5.14 7.94
N GLY A 347 19.02 -4.19 7.85
CA GLY A 347 18.27 -3.88 6.63
C GLY A 347 17.50 -5.06 6.02
N PHE A 348 17.20 -4.94 4.72
CA PHE A 348 16.53 -5.97 3.91
C PHE A 348 17.48 -7.12 3.53
N PRO A 349 16.99 -8.31 3.15
CA PRO A 349 17.81 -9.35 2.52
C PRO A 349 18.29 -8.94 1.12
N ASN A 350 19.53 -9.24 0.73
CA ASN A 350 20.04 -8.97 -0.62
C ASN A 350 19.75 -10.11 -1.61
N THR A 351 19.25 -11.25 -1.13
CA THR A 351 19.15 -12.50 -1.89
C THR A 351 17.82 -12.73 -2.62
N TYR A 352 16.84 -11.83 -2.46
CA TYR A 352 15.53 -11.93 -3.11
C TYR A 352 15.58 -11.30 -4.51
N TRP A 353 15.88 -12.14 -5.50
CA TRP A 353 15.84 -11.79 -6.92
C TRP A 353 14.45 -12.09 -7.50
N GLY A 354 13.79 -11.07 -8.06
CA GLY A 354 12.43 -11.15 -8.58
C GLY A 354 11.37 -10.88 -7.51
N TRP A 355 10.12 -11.17 -7.84
CA TRP A 355 8.97 -10.75 -7.04
C TRP A 355 8.68 -11.66 -5.84
N GLY A 356 8.65 -11.04 -4.66
CA GLY A 356 7.92 -11.47 -3.47
C GLY A 356 8.75 -12.13 -2.38
N GLY A 357 8.31 -11.92 -1.13
CA GLY A 357 8.82 -12.55 0.09
C GLY A 357 9.85 -11.71 0.86
N GLU A 358 10.43 -10.70 0.23
CA GLU A 358 11.42 -9.81 0.84
C GLU A 358 10.80 -8.91 1.93
N ASP A 359 9.54 -8.50 1.74
CA ASP A 359 8.76 -7.74 2.72
C ASP A 359 8.48 -8.55 3.98
N ASP A 360 8.15 -9.83 3.77
CA ASP A 360 7.88 -10.78 4.84
C ASP A 360 9.16 -11.09 5.61
N ASP A 361 10.29 -11.21 4.92
CA ASP A 361 11.61 -11.36 5.52
C ASP A 361 11.93 -10.16 6.42
N LEU A 362 11.78 -8.93 5.93
CA LEU A 362 11.99 -7.72 6.75
C LEU A 362 11.09 -7.72 7.98
N ARG A 363 9.80 -8.07 7.83
CA ARG A 363 8.89 -8.19 8.99
C ARG A 363 9.40 -9.21 10.00
N LEU A 364 9.88 -10.38 9.56
CA LEU A 364 10.45 -11.38 10.46
C LEU A 364 11.66 -10.82 11.21
N ARG A 365 12.54 -10.08 10.53
CA ARG A 365 13.70 -9.41 11.19
C ARG A 365 13.25 -8.41 12.26
N VAL A 366 12.24 -7.59 11.95
CA VAL A 366 11.61 -6.66 12.91
C VAL A 366 11.13 -7.42 14.15
N GLN A 367 10.42 -8.54 13.96
CA GLN A 367 9.93 -9.37 15.06
C GLN A 367 11.06 -10.02 15.87
N LEU A 368 12.10 -10.52 15.21
CA LEU A 368 13.30 -11.09 15.86
C LEU A 368 14.06 -10.07 16.71
N GLN A 369 13.94 -8.78 16.40
CA GLN A 369 14.50 -7.67 17.17
C GLN A 369 13.56 -7.11 18.25
N GLY A 370 12.44 -7.81 18.52
CA GLY A 370 11.48 -7.43 19.56
C GLY A 370 10.64 -6.19 19.20
N MET A 371 10.68 -5.75 17.95
CA MET A 371 9.89 -4.62 17.45
C MET A 371 8.56 -5.10 16.87
N LYS A 372 7.56 -4.23 16.86
CA LYS A 372 6.21 -4.49 16.36
C LYS A 372 5.89 -3.54 15.23
N VAL A 373 5.25 -4.05 14.18
CA VAL A 373 4.76 -3.19 13.09
C VAL A 373 3.54 -2.41 13.57
N VAL A 374 3.58 -1.08 13.45
CA VAL A 374 2.44 -0.19 13.70
C VAL A 374 1.85 0.30 12.38
N ARG A 375 0.55 0.60 12.36
CA ARG A 375 -0.17 1.07 11.17
C ARG A 375 -1.02 2.29 11.53
N PRO A 376 -1.13 3.28 10.63
CA PRO A 376 -2.16 4.32 10.76
C PRO A 376 -3.58 3.73 10.66
N PRO A 377 -4.62 4.52 10.97
CA PRO A 377 -6.01 4.16 10.71
C PRO A 377 -6.25 3.75 9.25
N ALA A 378 -7.14 2.76 9.03
CA ALA A 378 -7.34 2.15 7.71
C ALA A 378 -8.00 3.09 6.69
N ASP A 379 -8.73 4.10 7.15
CA ASP A 379 -9.31 5.19 6.36
C ASP A 379 -8.26 6.23 5.94
N VAL A 380 -7.14 6.33 6.67
CA VAL A 380 -6.02 7.23 6.38
C VAL A 380 -4.96 6.54 5.51
N ALA A 381 -4.62 5.29 5.81
CA ALA A 381 -3.56 4.53 5.16
C ALA A 381 -3.98 3.87 3.83
N ARG A 382 -4.70 4.62 3.00
CA ARG A 382 -5.16 4.20 1.67
C ARG A 382 -4.23 4.69 0.57
N TYR A 383 -4.05 3.83 -0.43
CA TYR A 383 -3.19 4.07 -1.57
C TYR A 383 -3.88 3.68 -2.87
N THR A 384 -3.63 4.47 -3.91
CA THR A 384 -3.94 4.06 -5.28
C THR A 384 -2.69 3.41 -5.87
N MET A 385 -2.84 2.16 -6.29
CA MET A 385 -1.85 1.47 -7.11
C MET A 385 -2.05 1.88 -8.57
N VAL A 386 -1.04 2.51 -9.16
CA VAL A 386 -1.00 2.82 -10.59
C VAL A 386 -0.83 1.51 -11.34
N PHE A 387 -1.86 1.12 -12.08
CA PHE A 387 -1.95 -0.19 -12.71
C PHE A 387 -0.86 -0.41 -13.75
N HIS A 388 -0.31 -1.62 -13.74
CA HIS A 388 0.68 -2.09 -14.69
C HIS A 388 0.64 -3.60 -14.84
N LYS A 389 1.05 -4.08 -16.02
CA LYS A 389 1.42 -5.49 -16.20
C LYS A 389 2.73 -5.76 -15.48
N ARG A 390 2.96 -7.02 -15.10
CA ARG A 390 4.22 -7.42 -14.45
C ARG A 390 5.39 -7.17 -15.41
N ASP A 391 6.46 -6.58 -14.90
CA ASP A 391 7.63 -6.26 -15.71
C ASP A 391 8.42 -7.53 -16.04
N SER A 392 8.98 -7.55 -17.25
CA SER A 392 10.06 -8.47 -17.61
C SER A 392 11.24 -8.29 -16.65
N GLY A 393 11.79 -9.39 -16.14
CA GLY A 393 12.85 -9.38 -15.13
C GLY A 393 12.35 -9.14 -13.70
N ASN A 394 11.04 -9.12 -13.44
CA ASN A 394 10.45 -9.13 -12.10
C ASN A 394 9.47 -10.30 -11.93
N GLU A 395 9.84 -11.47 -12.46
CA GLU A 395 9.06 -12.69 -12.36
C GLU A 395 8.95 -13.17 -10.91
N VAL A 396 7.96 -14.03 -10.66
CA VAL A 396 7.80 -14.69 -9.36
C VAL A 396 9.10 -15.40 -8.96
N ASN A 397 9.68 -14.99 -7.83
CA ASN A 397 10.79 -15.70 -7.24
C ASN A 397 10.29 -17.08 -6.74
N LYS A 398 10.75 -18.15 -7.39
CA LYS A 398 10.37 -19.54 -7.06
C LYS A 398 10.92 -19.99 -5.70
N ASP A 399 12.02 -19.38 -5.26
CA ASP A 399 12.70 -19.69 -4.01
C ASP A 399 12.19 -18.88 -2.81
N ARG A 400 11.30 -17.90 -3.00
CA ARG A 400 10.88 -16.97 -1.94
C ARG A 400 10.44 -17.64 -0.63
N MET A 401 9.76 -18.78 -0.71
CA MET A 401 9.27 -19.51 0.48
C MET A 401 10.42 -20.23 1.20
N ARG A 402 11.38 -20.76 0.43
CA ARG A 402 12.60 -21.38 0.95
C ARG A 402 13.48 -20.33 1.63
N LEU A 403 13.67 -19.16 1.00
CA LEU A 403 14.42 -18.04 1.56
C LEU A 403 13.78 -17.53 2.86
N LEU A 404 12.45 -17.35 2.87
CA LEU A 404 11.72 -16.91 4.05
C LEU A 404 11.85 -17.88 5.24
N GLY A 405 11.86 -19.19 4.96
CA GLY A 405 12.12 -20.20 6.00
C GLY A 405 13.54 -20.13 6.58
N GLN A 406 14.49 -19.52 5.88
CA GLN A 406 15.89 -19.36 6.31
C GLN A 406 16.17 -18.05 7.04
N THR A 407 15.24 -17.08 7.03
CA THR A 407 15.42 -15.75 7.63
C THR A 407 15.99 -15.78 9.06
N PRO A 408 15.49 -16.61 10.02
CA PRO A 408 16.01 -16.61 11.39
C PRO A 408 17.50 -16.97 11.50
N LYS A 409 18.03 -17.73 10.53
CA LYS A 409 19.43 -18.14 10.46
C LYS A 409 20.29 -17.14 9.68
N MET A 410 19.71 -16.51 8.65
CA MET A 410 20.48 -15.75 7.64
C MET A 410 20.49 -14.24 7.86
N TRP A 411 19.53 -13.66 8.58
CA TRP A 411 19.39 -12.19 8.65
C TRP A 411 20.61 -11.43 9.18
N ARG A 412 21.45 -12.06 10.02
CA ARG A 412 22.71 -11.48 10.51
C ARG A 412 23.85 -11.53 9.49
N LYS A 413 23.73 -12.35 8.45
CA LYS A 413 24.74 -12.58 7.41
C LYS A 413 24.35 -11.97 6.06
N ASP A 414 23.05 -11.87 5.79
CA ASP A 414 22.49 -11.28 4.58
C ASP A 414 21.73 -9.99 4.90
N GLY A 415 22.32 -8.84 4.56
CA GLY A 415 21.72 -7.53 4.80
C GLY A 415 22.65 -6.37 4.51
N LEU A 416 22.56 -5.28 5.27
CA LEU A 416 23.43 -4.11 5.12
C LEU A 416 24.91 -4.47 5.14
N ASN A 417 25.31 -5.38 6.03
CA ASN A 417 26.70 -5.82 6.19
C ASN A 417 27.27 -6.64 5.01
N SER A 418 26.43 -7.10 4.09
CA SER A 418 26.83 -7.88 2.91
C SER A 418 26.29 -7.30 1.60
N CYS A 419 25.80 -6.06 1.63
CA CYS A 419 25.25 -5.38 0.46
C CYS A 419 26.38 -4.89 -0.47
N THR A 420 26.75 -5.70 -1.45
CA THR A 420 27.75 -5.37 -2.48
C THR A 420 27.11 -4.79 -3.74
N TYR A 421 27.66 -3.68 -4.23
CA TYR A 421 27.18 -2.97 -5.43
C TYR A 421 28.25 -2.00 -5.94
N LYS A 422 28.08 -1.51 -7.17
CA LYS A 422 28.90 -0.44 -7.75
C LYS A 422 28.01 0.73 -8.14
N THR A 423 28.31 1.92 -7.60
CA THR A 423 27.66 3.16 -8.05
C THR A 423 28.23 3.56 -9.40
N LEU A 424 27.36 3.72 -10.40
CA LEU A 424 27.72 4.11 -11.76
C LEU A 424 27.57 5.62 -11.97
N SER A 425 26.47 6.21 -11.50
CA SER A 425 26.23 7.66 -11.56
C SER A 425 25.39 8.14 -10.38
N VAL A 426 25.55 9.43 -10.05
CA VAL A 426 24.67 10.17 -9.13
C VAL A 426 24.31 11.49 -9.81
N GLU A 427 23.04 11.67 -10.10
CA GLU A 427 22.49 12.86 -10.76
C GLU A 427 21.48 13.53 -9.82
N ARG A 428 21.41 14.87 -9.87
CA ARG A 428 20.55 15.67 -8.99
C ARG A 428 19.61 16.57 -9.81
N PRO A 429 18.66 16.00 -10.57
CA PRO A 429 17.59 16.79 -11.18
C PRO A 429 16.75 17.51 -10.10
N ALA A 430 15.90 18.44 -10.52
CA ALA A 430 15.17 19.31 -9.59
C ALA A 430 14.32 18.53 -8.57
N LEU A 431 13.65 17.46 -9.01
CA LEU A 431 12.65 16.75 -8.21
C LEU A 431 13.17 15.54 -7.42
N TYR A 432 14.34 14.98 -7.76
CA TYR A 432 14.86 13.79 -7.09
C TYR A 432 16.37 13.64 -7.26
N ILE A 433 16.98 12.78 -6.47
CA ILE A 433 18.37 12.34 -6.60
C ILE A 433 18.36 10.97 -7.26
N ASN A 434 18.92 10.86 -8.46
CA ASN A 434 19.01 9.60 -9.19
C ASN A 434 20.35 8.93 -8.90
N ILE A 435 20.32 7.68 -8.44
CA ILE A 435 21.51 6.87 -8.16
C ILE A 435 21.43 5.62 -9.02
N THR A 436 22.27 5.57 -10.05
CA THR A 436 22.38 4.41 -10.92
C THR A 436 23.41 3.45 -10.37
N VAL A 437 23.00 2.20 -10.13
CA VAL A 437 23.85 1.18 -9.52
C VAL A 437 23.86 -0.11 -10.32
N ASP A 438 25.03 -0.73 -10.40
CA ASP A 438 25.19 -2.10 -10.83
C ASP A 438 25.20 -3.02 -9.60
N ILE A 439 24.29 -3.98 -9.61
CA ILE A 439 24.14 -4.99 -8.56
C ILE A 439 24.36 -6.41 -9.08
N SER A 440 24.76 -6.54 -10.35
CA SER A 440 25.05 -7.81 -10.99
C SER A 440 26.09 -8.56 -10.14
N PRO A 441 25.88 -9.86 -9.87
CA PRO A 441 26.91 -10.63 -9.17
C PRO A 441 28.19 -10.54 -9.99
N ASN A 442 29.30 -10.11 -9.37
CA ASN A 442 30.60 -9.99 -10.03
C ASN A 442 30.89 -11.31 -10.77
N THR A 443 30.82 -11.29 -12.10
CA THR A 443 31.41 -12.32 -12.95
C THR A 443 32.92 -12.12 -12.90
N HIS A 444 33.56 -12.68 -11.88
CA HIS A 444 35.00 -12.89 -11.87
C HIS A 444 35.31 -14.30 -12.35
#